data_AF-A0A5C3KWL2-F1
#
_entry.id   AF-A0A5C3KWL2-F1
#
_cell.length_a   1.000
_cell.length_b   1.000
_cell.length_c   1.000
_cell.angle_alpha   90.00
_cell.angle_beta   90.00
_cell.angle_gamma   90.00
#
_symmetry.space_group_name_H-M   'P 1'
#
loop_
_entity.id
_entity.type
_entity.pdbx_description
1 polymer ?
#
loop_
_entity_poly.entity_id
_entity_poly.type
_entity_poly.pdbx_seq_one_letter_code
_entity_poly.pdbx_strand_id
1 'polypeptide(L)'
;MAGGGAEPSLTHQIQRETEEPLLAEESQGDREQGAITDLDMPTLDKDGPRRTDNLAGIVALASIGLVAGVTWVFILTHNPTSLGWFAFHPLLQTLSLALLTYGIVTLQPTSQSQPKDKAAGLVRHQIVVLGLAFPAILVGTWAIWHNKNLRNAPHYTSWHGTFGGLCIMWLIGQVLLGAGSVWFKGKLFGGGAKAKSLWKYHRLSGYVLFPLMLFTAHLGGAWSLWAEKSIPWILRLLTFTILPVLVVVSIYGRVRSSKMRFR
;
A
#
# COMPACT_ATOMS: atom_id res chain seq x y z
N MET A 1 -57.67 -34.38 -0.45
CA MET A 1 -56.93 -33.12 -0.21
C MET A 1 -55.46 -33.46 -0.20
N ALA A 2 -54.76 -33.18 -1.30
CA ALA A 2 -53.32 -33.42 -1.45
C ALA A 2 -52.61 -32.07 -1.30
N GLY A 3 -51.78 -31.92 -0.27
CA GLY A 3 -50.96 -30.73 -0.04
C GLY A 3 -49.58 -30.92 -0.66
N GLY A 4 -49.30 -30.23 -1.76
CA GLY A 4 -47.99 -30.18 -2.40
C GLY A 4 -47.02 -29.34 -1.58
N GLY A 5 -45.91 -29.93 -1.14
CA GLY A 5 -44.77 -29.22 -0.59
C GLY A 5 -43.92 -28.64 -1.73
N ALA A 6 -43.78 -27.33 -1.76
CA ALA A 6 -42.91 -26.63 -2.70
C ALA A 6 -41.43 -26.86 -2.31
N GLU A 7 -40.61 -27.31 -3.26
CA GLU A 7 -39.16 -27.29 -3.11
C GLU A 7 -38.65 -25.83 -3.11
N PRO A 8 -37.71 -25.48 -2.22
CA PRO A 8 -37.14 -24.14 -2.20
C PRO A 8 -36.24 -23.90 -3.42
N SER A 9 -36.43 -22.74 -4.05
CA SER A 9 -35.63 -22.24 -5.17
C SER A 9 -34.11 -22.23 -4.86
N LEU A 10 -33.29 -22.55 -5.87
CA LEU A 10 -31.83 -22.59 -5.83
C LEU A 10 -31.19 -21.31 -5.25
N THR A 11 -31.86 -20.16 -5.43
CA THR A 11 -31.42 -18.86 -4.89
C THR A 11 -31.45 -18.83 -3.35
N HIS A 12 -32.33 -19.61 -2.73
CA HIS A 12 -32.48 -19.72 -1.28
C HIS A 12 -31.47 -20.69 -0.64
N GLN A 13 -30.82 -21.56 -1.43
CA GLN A 13 -29.71 -22.41 -0.99
C GLN A 13 -28.38 -21.64 -0.96
N ILE A 14 -28.13 -20.80 -1.98
CA ILE A 14 -26.91 -19.99 -2.07
C ILE A 14 -26.83 -18.94 -0.94
N GLN A 15 -27.98 -18.44 -0.49
CA GLN A 15 -28.04 -17.46 0.61
C GLN A 15 -27.85 -18.09 2.00
N ARG A 16 -28.07 -19.41 2.16
CA ARG A 16 -27.74 -20.12 3.42
C ARG A 16 -26.25 -20.41 3.57
N GLU A 17 -25.53 -20.67 2.48
CA GLU A 17 -24.07 -20.91 2.53
C GLU A 17 -23.27 -19.64 2.86
N THR A 18 -23.86 -18.45 2.73
CA THR A 18 -23.18 -17.17 2.98
C THR A 18 -23.42 -16.59 4.38
N GLU A 19 -24.35 -17.16 5.16
CA GLU A 19 -24.72 -16.66 6.50
C GLU A 19 -24.38 -17.62 7.65
N GLU A 20 -23.66 -18.71 7.40
CA GLU A 20 -23.23 -19.61 8.47
C GLU A 20 -22.08 -18.99 9.29
N PRO A 21 -22.29 -18.68 10.59
CA PRO A 21 -21.22 -18.18 11.44
C PRO A 21 -20.24 -19.33 11.71
N LEU A 22 -18.97 -19.08 11.43
CA LEU A 22 -17.83 -19.97 11.59
C LEU A 22 -17.47 -20.27 13.06
N LEU A 23 -18.47 -20.55 13.91
CA LEU A 23 -18.37 -20.91 15.32
C LEU A 23 -19.58 -21.77 15.74
N ALA A 24 -19.62 -23.04 15.36
CA ALA A 24 -20.45 -24.05 16.03
C ALA A 24 -19.99 -25.47 15.66
N GLU A 25 -18.93 -25.93 16.30
CA GLU A 25 -18.76 -27.37 16.56
C GLU A 25 -17.90 -27.52 17.82
N GLU A 26 -18.50 -27.24 18.96
CA GLU A 26 -17.96 -27.64 20.26
C GLU A 26 -18.71 -28.91 20.68
N SER A 27 -18.15 -30.04 20.27
CA SER A 27 -18.57 -31.37 20.71
C SER A 27 -18.33 -31.50 22.21
N GLN A 28 -19.40 -31.82 22.93
CA GLN A 28 -19.37 -32.26 24.32
C GLN A 28 -18.57 -33.56 24.43
N GLY A 29 -17.39 -33.46 25.04
CA GLY A 29 -16.55 -34.62 25.35
C GLY A 29 -15.19 -34.18 25.85
N ASP A 30 -15.13 -33.69 27.09
CA ASP A 30 -14.18 -34.20 28.10
C ASP A 30 -14.16 -33.28 29.33
N ARG A 31 -14.70 -33.83 30.41
CA ARG A 31 -14.45 -33.35 31.77
C ARG A 31 -13.05 -33.81 32.17
N GLU A 32 -12.04 -33.01 31.87
CA GLU A 32 -10.81 -32.96 32.65
C GLU A 32 -10.50 -31.50 33.01
N GLN A 33 -11.17 -31.03 34.05
CA GLN A 33 -10.73 -29.87 34.81
C GLN A 33 -9.54 -30.31 35.67
N GLY A 34 -8.34 -29.94 35.23
CA GLY A 34 -7.12 -30.15 35.99
C GLY A 34 -5.93 -29.42 35.37
N ALA A 35 -5.71 -28.17 35.82
CA ALA A 35 -4.42 -27.48 35.78
C ALA A 35 -3.79 -27.16 34.41
N ILE A 36 -4.34 -26.18 33.69
CA ILE A 36 -3.51 -25.23 32.92
C ILE A 36 -4.01 -23.82 33.22
N THR A 37 -3.76 -23.36 34.44
CA THR A 37 -3.82 -21.95 34.82
C THR A 37 -2.66 -21.20 34.18
N ASP A 38 -2.97 -20.07 33.53
CA ASP A 38 -2.08 -18.91 33.35
C ASP A 38 -0.76 -19.07 32.58
N LEU A 39 -0.73 -19.83 31.49
CA LEU A 39 0.33 -19.63 30.47
C LEU A 39 -0.02 -18.48 29.53
N ASP A 40 0.21 -17.27 30.03
CA ASP A 40 0.68 -16.09 29.29
C ASP A 40 -0.03 -15.83 27.94
N MET A 41 -1.34 -15.57 28.00
CA MET A 41 -2.05 -14.94 26.90
C MET A 41 -1.43 -13.55 26.67
N PRO A 42 -0.72 -13.31 25.55
CA PRO A 42 0.00 -12.06 25.37
C PRO A 42 -1.00 -10.92 25.35
N THR A 43 -0.84 -10.00 26.31
CA THR A 43 -1.60 -8.76 26.47
C THR A 43 -2.16 -8.25 25.14
N LEU A 44 -3.48 -8.23 25.02
CA LEU A 44 -4.21 -7.56 23.94
C LEU A 44 -3.55 -6.18 23.70
N ASP A 45 -3.05 -5.98 22.49
CA ASP A 45 -2.30 -4.79 22.11
C ASP A 45 -3.13 -3.53 22.43
N LYS A 46 -2.72 -2.79 23.46
CA LYS A 46 -3.43 -1.63 24.03
C LYS A 46 -3.50 -0.41 23.09
N ASP A 47 -2.79 -0.45 21.96
CA ASP A 47 -2.69 0.68 21.06
C ASP A 47 -3.88 0.76 20.10
N GLY A 48 -5.03 1.20 20.62
CA GLY A 48 -6.18 1.62 19.82
C GLY A 48 -5.86 2.81 18.89
N PRO A 49 -6.87 3.29 18.13
CA PRO A 49 -6.73 4.49 17.33
C PRO A 49 -6.39 5.69 18.23
N ARG A 50 -5.33 6.43 17.89
CA ARG A 50 -4.98 7.72 18.50
C ARG A 50 -5.79 8.80 17.80
N ARG A 51 -6.20 9.83 18.55
CA ARG A 51 -6.90 11.00 17.99
C ARG A 51 -6.14 11.64 16.81
N THR A 52 -4.82 11.59 16.85
CA THR A 52 -3.93 12.12 15.80
C THR A 52 -3.87 11.27 14.53
N ASP A 53 -4.30 10.01 14.56
CA ASP A 53 -4.17 9.12 13.40
C ASP A 53 -4.99 9.66 12.23
N ASN A 54 -6.27 9.99 12.44
CA ASN A 54 -7.14 10.50 11.38
C ASN A 54 -6.58 11.76 10.73
N LEU A 55 -6.15 12.73 11.54
CA LEU A 55 -5.53 13.96 11.05
C LEU A 55 -4.27 13.65 10.23
N ALA A 56 -3.38 12.80 10.73
CA ALA A 56 -2.18 12.41 9.99
C ALA A 56 -2.50 11.73 8.65
N GLY A 57 -3.59 10.94 8.58
CA GLY A 57 -4.03 10.35 7.31
C GLY A 57 -4.51 11.38 6.31
N ILE A 58 -5.31 12.33 6.77
CA ILE A 58 -5.80 13.43 5.94
C ILE A 58 -4.62 14.25 5.44
N VAL A 59 -3.66 14.60 6.31
CA VAL A 59 -2.46 15.35 5.92
C VAL A 59 -1.62 14.58 4.92
N ALA A 60 -1.42 13.27 5.10
CA ALA A 60 -0.69 12.43 4.15
C ALA A 60 -1.37 12.42 2.77
N LEU A 61 -2.69 12.19 2.73
CA LEU A 61 -3.47 12.13 1.49
C LEU A 61 -3.55 13.50 0.79
N ALA A 62 -3.79 14.57 1.53
CA ALA A 62 -3.82 15.93 0.99
C ALA A 62 -2.45 16.33 0.43
N SER A 63 -1.37 16.04 1.16
CA SER A 63 -0.01 16.37 0.73
C SER A 63 0.36 15.62 -0.55
N ILE A 64 0.18 14.30 -0.61
CA ILE A 64 0.51 13.55 -1.83
C ILE A 64 -0.43 13.88 -2.99
N GLY A 65 -1.69 14.21 -2.70
CA GLY A 65 -2.66 14.69 -3.69
C GLY A 65 -2.22 16.02 -4.32
N LEU A 66 -1.69 16.95 -3.53
CA LEU A 66 -1.10 18.19 -4.03
C LEU A 66 0.16 17.94 -4.86
N VAL A 67 1.03 16.99 -4.47
CA VAL A 67 2.18 16.58 -5.31
C VAL A 67 1.71 16.10 -6.68
N ALA A 68 0.72 15.21 -6.73
CA ALA A 68 0.15 14.72 -7.98
C ALA A 68 -0.51 15.84 -8.78
N GLY A 69 -1.38 16.64 -8.16
CA GLY A 69 -2.09 17.73 -8.83
C GLY A 69 -1.17 18.76 -9.46
N VAL A 70 -0.16 19.24 -8.72
CA VAL A 70 0.83 20.19 -9.25
C VAL A 70 1.60 19.57 -10.41
N THR A 71 2.08 18.32 -10.25
CA THR A 71 2.79 17.61 -11.32
C THR A 71 1.95 17.51 -12.59
N TRP A 72 0.66 17.18 -12.44
CA TRP A 72 -0.28 17.03 -13.53
C TRP A 72 -0.53 18.36 -14.23
N VAL A 73 -0.78 19.43 -13.48
CA VAL A 73 -0.94 20.78 -14.04
C VAL A 73 0.28 21.17 -14.88
N PHE A 74 1.50 21.02 -14.36
CA PHE A 74 2.70 21.42 -15.09
C PHE A 74 2.94 20.56 -16.34
N ILE A 75 2.75 19.24 -16.27
CA ILE A 75 2.92 18.37 -17.44
C ILE A 75 1.88 18.66 -18.53
N LEU A 76 0.61 18.83 -18.14
CA LEU A 76 -0.48 19.02 -19.10
C LEU A 76 -0.51 20.44 -19.71
N THR A 77 0.07 21.43 -19.04
CA THR A 77 0.15 22.81 -19.54
C THR A 77 1.42 23.13 -20.33
N HIS A 78 2.48 22.32 -20.20
CA HIS A 78 3.76 22.54 -20.89
C HIS A 78 3.90 21.70 -22.17
N ASN A 79 2.92 21.86 -23.08
CA ASN A 79 2.88 21.20 -24.38
C ASN A 79 3.13 19.67 -24.31
N PRO A 80 2.20 18.90 -23.72
CA PRO A 80 2.40 17.48 -23.41
C PRO A 80 2.66 16.62 -24.65
N THR A 81 2.19 17.01 -25.84
CA THR A 81 2.44 16.29 -27.10
C THR A 81 3.91 16.35 -27.48
N SER A 82 4.61 17.45 -27.20
CA SER A 82 6.05 17.59 -27.44
C SER A 82 6.92 16.79 -26.47
N LEU A 83 6.41 16.51 -25.27
CA LEU A 83 7.07 15.66 -24.27
C LEU A 83 7.02 14.17 -24.68
N GLY A 84 6.03 13.77 -25.49
CA GLY A 84 5.85 12.41 -25.95
C GLY A 84 5.72 11.43 -24.78
N TRP A 85 6.42 10.30 -24.84
CA TRP A 85 6.37 9.26 -23.81
C TRP A 85 6.87 9.71 -22.43
N PHE A 86 7.67 10.78 -22.36
CA PHE A 86 8.09 11.36 -21.08
C PHE A 86 6.89 11.83 -20.25
N ALA A 87 5.83 12.40 -20.86
CA ALA A 87 4.71 12.97 -20.11
C ALA A 87 4.00 11.95 -19.21
N PHE A 88 3.87 10.70 -19.66
CA PHE A 88 3.24 9.64 -18.89
C PHE A 88 4.00 9.30 -17.61
N HIS A 89 5.33 9.46 -17.61
CA HIS A 89 6.15 9.08 -16.48
C HIS A 89 5.79 9.86 -15.21
N PRO A 90 5.99 11.18 -15.10
CA PRO A 90 5.68 11.91 -13.87
C PRO A 90 4.20 11.81 -13.49
N LEU A 91 3.27 11.78 -14.47
CA LEU A 91 1.83 11.62 -14.20
C LEU A 91 1.53 10.30 -13.49
N LEU A 92 2.00 9.18 -14.03
CA LEU A 92 1.72 7.84 -13.49
C LEU A 92 2.53 7.53 -12.24
N GLN A 93 3.74 8.09 -12.11
CA GLN A 93 4.55 7.95 -10.89
C GLN A 93 3.88 8.66 -9.70
N THR A 94 3.41 9.89 -9.87
CA THR A 94 2.72 10.59 -8.77
C THR A 94 1.34 10.01 -8.50
N LEU A 95 0.65 9.48 -9.51
CA LEU A 95 -0.58 8.70 -9.31
C LEU A 95 -0.31 7.47 -8.46
N SER A 96 0.72 6.69 -8.79
CA SER A 96 1.12 5.52 -8.02
C SER A 96 1.45 5.87 -6.58
N LEU A 97 2.24 6.92 -6.34
CA LEU A 97 2.58 7.37 -4.98
C LEU A 97 1.34 7.77 -4.17
N ALA A 98 0.37 8.45 -4.78
CA ALA A 98 -0.89 8.78 -4.13
C ALA A 98 -1.70 7.54 -3.76
N LEU A 99 -1.80 6.57 -4.67
CA LEU A 99 -2.50 5.30 -4.45
C LEU A 99 -1.79 4.41 -3.41
N LEU A 100 -0.45 4.37 -3.42
CA LEU A 100 0.35 3.71 -2.38
C LEU A 100 0.11 4.36 -1.02
N THR A 101 0.10 5.69 -0.95
CA THR A 101 -0.23 6.44 0.28
C THR A 101 -1.60 6.05 0.80
N TYR A 102 -2.62 6.02 -0.07
CA TYR A 102 -3.96 5.56 0.30
C TYR A 102 -3.97 4.11 0.80
N GLY A 103 -3.29 3.21 0.10
CA GLY A 103 -3.14 1.81 0.52
C GLY A 103 -2.45 1.66 1.88
N ILE A 104 -1.47 2.50 2.20
CA ILE A 104 -0.76 2.49 3.49
C ILE A 104 -1.65 3.07 4.60
N VAL A 105 -2.28 4.22 4.35
CA VAL A 105 -3.13 4.93 5.32
C VAL A 105 -4.35 4.08 5.69
N THR A 106 -4.91 3.32 4.75
CA THR A 106 -6.05 2.41 5.05
C THR A 106 -5.66 1.15 5.83
N LEU A 107 -4.37 0.81 5.90
CA LEU A 107 -3.82 -0.30 6.68
C LEU A 107 -3.36 0.08 8.09
N GLN A 108 -3.31 1.38 8.42
CA GLN A 108 -2.69 1.87 9.64
C GLN A 108 -3.51 3.02 10.20
N PRO A 109 -3.91 3.06 11.48
CA PRO A 109 -3.65 2.06 12.50
C PRO A 109 -4.54 0.82 12.31
N THR A 110 -4.02 -0.36 12.64
CA THR A 110 -4.83 -1.58 12.77
C THR A 110 -4.87 -2.01 14.22
N SER A 111 -6.04 -1.87 14.84
CA SER A 111 -6.28 -2.38 16.19
C SER A 111 -6.63 -3.87 16.14
N GLN A 112 -6.15 -4.66 17.09
CA GLN A 112 -6.64 -6.03 17.30
C GLN A 112 -8.08 -6.04 17.83
N SER A 113 -8.51 -4.95 18.49
CA SER A 113 -9.89 -4.78 18.97
C SER A 113 -10.91 -4.53 17.85
N GLN A 114 -10.47 -4.33 16.60
CA GLN A 114 -11.33 -4.09 15.44
C GLN A 114 -10.93 -5.01 14.27
N PRO A 115 -11.19 -6.34 14.36
CA PRO A 115 -10.75 -7.31 13.37
C PRO A 115 -11.41 -7.11 11.99
N LYS A 116 -12.67 -6.66 11.95
CA LYS A 116 -13.40 -6.37 10.71
C LYS A 116 -12.75 -5.21 9.93
N ASP A 117 -12.41 -4.12 10.62
CA ASP A 117 -11.78 -2.95 10.00
C ASP A 117 -10.37 -3.27 9.48
N LYS A 118 -9.64 -4.12 10.21
CA LYS A 118 -8.33 -4.62 9.78
C LYS A 118 -8.43 -5.44 8.49
N ALA A 119 -9.41 -6.34 8.39
CA ALA A 119 -9.62 -7.13 7.19
C ALA A 119 -10.01 -6.24 5.99
N ALA A 120 -10.95 -5.30 6.21
CA ALA A 120 -11.35 -4.34 5.18
C ALA A 120 -10.18 -3.45 4.71
N GLY A 121 -9.32 -3.00 5.64
CA GLY A 121 -8.10 -2.26 5.32
C GLY A 121 -7.14 -3.05 4.45
N LEU A 122 -6.94 -4.34 4.75
CA LEU A 122 -6.10 -5.23 3.93
C LEU A 122 -6.66 -5.42 2.52
N VAL A 123 -7.97 -5.64 2.38
CA VAL A 123 -8.62 -5.77 1.08
C VAL A 123 -8.45 -4.51 0.25
N ARG A 124 -8.72 -3.32 0.83
CA ARG A 124 -8.52 -2.03 0.16
C ARG A 124 -7.08 -1.84 -0.29
N HIS A 125 -6.11 -2.16 0.57
CA HIS A 125 -4.70 -2.10 0.21
C HIS A 125 -4.36 -3.01 -0.96
N GLN A 126 -4.78 -4.27 -0.94
CA GLN A 126 -4.50 -5.20 -2.03
C GLN A 126 -5.11 -4.73 -3.35
N ILE A 127 -6.39 -4.35 -3.35
CA ILE A 127 -7.08 -3.89 -4.56
C ILE A 127 -6.42 -2.64 -5.13
N VAL A 128 -6.18 -1.62 -4.31
CA VAL A 128 -5.61 -0.36 -4.79
C VAL A 128 -4.15 -0.53 -5.20
N VAL A 129 -3.34 -1.22 -4.40
CA VAL A 129 -1.90 -1.36 -4.70
C VAL A 129 -1.69 -2.26 -5.91
N LEU A 130 -2.32 -3.43 -5.98
CA LEU A 130 -2.10 -4.38 -7.07
C LEU A 130 -2.89 -4.03 -8.33
N GLY A 131 -4.11 -3.48 -8.18
CA GLY A 131 -4.97 -3.15 -9.31
C GLY A 131 -4.65 -1.82 -9.97
N LEU A 132 -4.11 -0.85 -9.22
CA LEU A 132 -3.91 0.51 -9.74
C LEU A 132 -2.48 1.02 -9.53
N ALA A 133 -1.98 1.03 -8.29
CA ALA A 133 -0.71 1.70 -7.99
C ALA A 133 0.50 1.03 -8.65
N PHE A 134 0.59 -0.30 -8.57
CA PHE A 134 1.66 -1.09 -9.14
C PHE A 134 1.62 -1.11 -10.68
N PRO A 135 0.48 -1.31 -11.35
CA PRO A 135 0.40 -1.10 -12.80
C PRO A 135 0.81 0.30 -13.24
N ALA A 136 0.32 1.35 -12.56
CA ALA A 136 0.67 2.73 -12.89
C ALA A 136 2.18 2.98 -12.81
N ILE A 137 2.85 2.49 -11.76
CA ILE A 137 4.29 2.71 -11.61
C ILE A 137 5.11 1.95 -12.65
N LEU A 138 4.69 0.74 -13.02
CA LEU A 138 5.35 -0.05 -14.05
C LEU A 138 5.20 0.60 -15.42
N VAL A 139 3.98 1.01 -15.78
CA VAL A 139 3.70 1.69 -17.06
C VAL A 139 4.43 3.03 -17.13
N GLY A 140 4.41 3.82 -16.06
CA GLY A 140 5.16 5.08 -16.00
C GLY A 140 6.68 4.89 -16.11
N THR A 141 7.23 3.83 -15.52
CA THR A 141 8.65 3.48 -15.65
C THR A 141 8.98 3.00 -17.06
N TRP A 142 8.13 2.15 -17.64
CA TRP A 142 8.27 1.71 -19.02
C TRP A 142 8.20 2.88 -20.00
N ALA A 143 7.31 3.85 -19.78
CA ALA A 143 7.17 5.01 -20.65
C ALA A 143 8.46 5.84 -20.73
N ILE A 144 9.11 6.12 -19.58
CA ILE A 144 10.40 6.82 -19.59
C ILE A 144 11.52 5.98 -20.19
N TRP A 145 11.52 4.67 -19.94
CA TRP A 145 12.48 3.75 -20.55
C TRP A 145 12.37 3.76 -22.08
N HIS A 146 11.15 3.61 -22.59
CA HIS A 146 10.85 3.62 -24.01
C HIS A 146 11.18 4.98 -24.64
N ASN A 147 10.83 6.09 -23.99
CA ASN A 147 11.19 7.44 -24.44
C ASN A 147 12.70 7.60 -24.65
N LYS A 148 13.51 7.05 -23.74
CA LYS A 148 14.98 7.12 -23.83
C LYS A 148 15.52 6.25 -24.96
N ASN A 149 14.94 5.07 -25.18
CA ASN A 149 15.31 4.21 -26.31
C ASN A 149 15.05 4.90 -27.65
N LEU A 150 13.88 5.53 -27.83
CA LEU A 150 13.55 6.27 -29.06
C LEU A 150 14.52 7.42 -29.37
N ARG A 151 15.20 7.94 -28.33
CA ARG A 151 16.14 9.06 -28.42
C ARG A 151 17.61 8.62 -28.32
N ASN A 152 17.89 7.30 -28.30
CA ASN A 152 19.21 6.74 -28.03
C ASN A 152 19.90 7.35 -26.79
N ALA A 153 19.12 7.67 -25.76
CA ALA A 153 19.62 8.31 -24.55
C ALA A 153 20.07 7.27 -23.51
N PRO A 154 21.20 7.48 -22.82
CA PRO A 154 21.74 6.51 -21.86
C PRO A 154 20.85 6.37 -20.62
N HIS A 155 20.68 5.15 -20.12
CA HIS A 155 19.89 4.82 -18.93
C HIS A 155 20.69 4.96 -17.63
N TYR A 156 19.99 5.17 -16.51
CA TYR A 156 20.59 5.20 -15.16
C TYR A 156 21.80 6.14 -14.97
N THR A 157 21.81 7.27 -15.67
CA THR A 157 22.90 8.27 -15.58
C THR A 157 22.71 9.31 -14.48
N SER A 158 21.54 9.36 -13.84
CA SER A 158 21.23 10.31 -12.77
C SER A 158 20.83 9.58 -11.49
N TRP A 159 21.01 10.24 -10.34
CA TRP A 159 20.56 9.73 -9.05
C TRP A 159 19.07 9.36 -9.07
N HIS A 160 18.22 10.22 -9.66
CA HIS A 160 16.80 9.92 -9.85
C HIS A 160 16.58 8.59 -10.60
N GLY A 161 17.28 8.39 -11.73
CA GLY A 161 17.16 7.16 -12.52
C GLY A 161 17.62 5.93 -11.75
N THR A 162 18.77 6.01 -11.08
CA THR A 162 19.37 4.90 -10.32
C THR A 162 18.51 4.49 -9.12
N PHE A 163 18.11 5.45 -8.28
CA PHE A 163 17.21 5.17 -7.16
C PHE A 163 15.82 4.74 -7.64
N GLY A 164 15.33 5.28 -8.76
CA GLY A 164 14.10 4.83 -9.39
C GLY A 164 14.14 3.35 -9.79
N GLY A 165 15.20 2.91 -10.47
CA GLY A 165 15.39 1.50 -10.82
C GLY A 165 15.43 0.60 -9.58
N LEU A 166 16.19 1.00 -8.55
CA LEU A 166 16.25 0.28 -7.27
C LEU A 166 14.87 0.16 -6.62
N CYS A 167 14.11 1.26 -6.53
CA CYS A 167 12.78 1.28 -5.94
C CYS A 167 11.81 0.37 -6.69
N ILE A 168 11.85 0.31 -8.02
CA ILE A 168 10.99 -0.56 -8.82
C ILE A 168 11.31 -2.03 -8.54
N MET A 169 12.58 -2.42 -8.58
CA MET A 169 12.98 -3.80 -8.28
C MET A 169 12.60 -4.19 -6.85
N TRP A 170 12.78 -3.29 -5.89
CA TRP A 170 12.38 -3.50 -4.50
C TRP A 170 10.86 -3.61 -4.37
N LEU A 171 10.09 -2.77 -5.04
CA LEU A 171 8.62 -2.81 -5.02
C LEU A 171 8.08 -4.13 -5.59
N ILE A 172 8.68 -4.65 -6.66
CA ILE A 172 8.33 -5.99 -7.19
C ILE A 172 8.55 -7.04 -6.10
N GLY A 173 9.70 -7.01 -5.42
CA GLY A 173 9.97 -7.88 -4.27
C GLY A 173 8.95 -7.72 -3.13
N GLN A 174 8.52 -6.49 -2.84
CA GLN A 174 7.48 -6.22 -1.84
C GLN A 174 6.14 -6.82 -2.22
N VAL A 175 5.72 -6.69 -3.48
CA VAL A 175 4.49 -7.28 -4.00
C VAL A 175 4.54 -8.80 -3.89
N LEU A 176 5.64 -9.43 -4.31
CA LEU A 176 5.82 -10.88 -4.23
C LEU A 176 5.80 -11.38 -2.78
N LEU A 177 6.53 -10.72 -1.87
CA LEU A 177 6.56 -11.07 -0.45
C LEU A 177 5.16 -10.92 0.19
N GLY A 178 4.46 -9.82 -0.09
CA GLY A 178 3.11 -9.57 0.43
C GLY A 178 2.09 -10.60 -0.09
N ALA A 179 2.06 -10.81 -1.41
CA ALA A 179 1.20 -11.78 -2.07
C ALA A 179 1.44 -13.20 -1.54
N GLY A 180 2.70 -13.64 -1.52
CA GLY A 180 3.09 -14.97 -1.04
C GLY A 180 2.77 -15.23 0.43
N SER A 181 2.72 -14.17 1.25
CA SER A 181 2.44 -14.26 2.69
C SER A 181 0.95 -14.27 3.03
N VAL A 182 0.07 -13.89 2.10
CA VAL A 182 -1.38 -13.71 2.36
C VAL A 182 -2.23 -14.64 1.49
N TRP A 183 -1.89 -14.82 0.23
CA TRP A 183 -2.67 -15.63 -0.69
C TRP A 183 -2.51 -17.13 -0.42
N PHE A 184 -3.54 -17.89 -0.75
CA PHE A 184 -3.60 -19.34 -0.55
C PHE A 184 -3.21 -19.75 0.89
N LYS A 185 -3.63 -18.97 1.90
CA LYS A 185 -3.28 -19.16 3.32
C LYS A 185 -1.77 -19.16 3.61
N GLY A 186 -0.97 -18.49 2.77
CA GLY A 186 0.48 -18.35 2.93
C GLY A 186 1.27 -19.61 2.58
N LYS A 187 0.72 -20.52 1.76
CA LYS A 187 1.35 -21.79 1.38
C LYS A 187 2.77 -21.63 0.85
N LEU A 188 3.06 -20.56 0.11
CA LEU A 188 4.39 -20.28 -0.44
C LEU A 188 5.48 -20.22 0.65
N PHE A 189 5.12 -19.81 1.87
CA PHE A 189 6.04 -19.68 3.00
C PHE A 189 5.74 -20.66 4.15
N GLY A 190 5.04 -21.76 3.85
CA GLY A 190 4.73 -22.82 4.83
C GLY A 190 3.45 -22.59 5.65
N GLY A 191 2.66 -21.56 5.33
CA GLY A 191 1.34 -21.30 5.91
C GLY A 191 1.33 -20.86 7.38
N GLY A 192 0.11 -20.69 7.92
CA GLY A 192 -0.14 -20.47 9.34
C GLY A 192 0.68 -19.35 9.98
N ALA A 193 1.31 -19.63 11.12
CA ALA A 193 2.13 -18.68 11.86
C ALA A 193 3.43 -18.31 11.11
N LYS A 194 4.01 -19.25 10.35
CA LYS A 194 5.27 -19.04 9.62
C LYS A 194 5.11 -17.98 8.53
N ALA A 195 4.06 -18.08 7.71
CA ALA A 195 3.76 -17.06 6.71
C ALA A 195 3.40 -15.70 7.34
N LYS A 196 2.63 -15.70 8.44
CA LYS A 196 2.30 -14.47 9.18
C LYS A 196 3.53 -13.77 9.78
N SER A 197 4.55 -14.54 10.16
CA SER A 197 5.80 -13.98 10.70
C SER A 197 6.55 -13.09 9.71
N LEU A 198 6.32 -13.28 8.39
CA LEU A 198 6.95 -12.47 7.35
C LEU A 198 6.32 -11.09 7.19
N TRP A 199 5.10 -10.87 7.71
CA TRP A 199 4.40 -9.59 7.58
C TRP A 199 5.14 -8.44 8.25
N LYS A 200 5.90 -8.71 9.32
CA LYS A 200 6.73 -7.70 9.99
C LYS A 200 7.86 -7.21 9.08
N TYR A 201 8.43 -8.10 8.25
CA TYR A 201 9.48 -7.75 7.29
C TYR A 201 8.92 -7.02 6.08
N HIS A 202 7.79 -7.47 5.52
CA HIS A 202 7.07 -6.73 4.48
C HIS A 202 6.74 -5.30 4.96
N ARG A 203 6.23 -5.18 6.19
CA ARG A 203 5.94 -3.88 6.79
C ARG A 203 7.19 -3.02 7.00
N LEU A 204 8.24 -3.56 7.63
CA LEU A 204 9.50 -2.83 7.85
C LEU A 204 10.05 -2.33 6.52
N SER A 205 10.12 -3.24 5.56
CA SER A 205 10.66 -2.94 4.25
C SER A 205 9.83 -1.89 3.50
N GLY A 206 8.51 -1.92 3.63
CA GLY A 206 7.63 -0.88 3.10
C GLY A 206 7.87 0.49 3.73
N TYR A 207 8.14 0.53 5.05
CA TYR A 207 8.50 1.78 5.73
C TYR A 207 9.84 2.35 5.27
N VAL A 208 10.77 1.53 4.79
CA VAL A 208 12.03 2.03 4.22
C VAL A 208 11.86 2.40 2.74
N LEU A 209 11.19 1.55 1.97
CA LEU A 209 11.00 1.73 0.53
C LEU A 209 10.17 2.98 0.22
N PHE A 210 9.06 3.21 0.92
CA PHE A 210 8.15 4.29 0.56
C PHE A 210 8.78 5.70 0.70
N PRO A 211 9.51 6.04 1.80
CA PRO A 211 10.31 7.25 1.85
C PRO A 211 11.39 7.33 0.77
N LEU A 212 12.04 6.21 0.41
CA LEU A 212 13.00 6.19 -0.69
C LEU A 212 12.34 6.51 -2.03
N MET A 213 11.12 6.04 -2.27
CA MET A 213 10.35 6.40 -3.47
C MET A 213 9.98 7.89 -3.48
N LEU A 214 9.60 8.46 -2.33
CA LEU A 214 9.36 9.90 -2.20
C LEU A 214 10.64 10.72 -2.41
N PHE A 215 11.79 10.23 -1.94
CA PHE A 215 13.09 10.82 -2.22
C PHE A 215 13.45 10.73 -3.71
N THR A 216 13.16 9.62 -4.38
CA THR A 216 13.31 9.53 -5.84
C THR A 216 12.43 10.54 -6.57
N ALA A 217 11.19 10.75 -6.12
CA ALA A 217 10.30 11.77 -6.66
C ALA A 217 10.84 13.19 -6.40
N HIS A 218 11.45 13.44 -5.24
CA HIS A 218 12.17 14.67 -4.94
C HIS A 218 13.30 14.92 -5.95
N LEU A 219 14.16 13.93 -6.20
CA LEU A 219 15.25 14.04 -7.18
C LEU A 219 14.73 14.36 -8.60
N GLY A 220 13.60 13.78 -8.99
CA GLY A 220 12.98 14.05 -10.30
C GLY A 220 12.29 15.41 -10.38
N GLY A 221 11.42 15.72 -9.42
CA GLY A 221 10.58 16.92 -9.45
C GLY A 221 11.28 18.19 -8.99
N ALA A 222 12.29 18.11 -8.12
CA ALA A 222 13.04 19.27 -7.66
C ALA A 222 14.28 19.57 -8.51
N TRP A 223 14.92 18.55 -9.10
CA TRP A 223 16.27 18.68 -9.68
C TRP A 223 16.43 18.19 -11.12
N SER A 224 15.37 17.68 -11.76
CA SER A 224 15.49 17.36 -13.18
C SER A 224 15.57 18.63 -14.04
N LEU A 225 16.31 18.56 -15.14
CA LEU A 225 16.43 19.66 -16.09
C LEU A 225 15.06 20.13 -16.63
N TRP A 226 14.11 19.20 -16.80
CA TRP A 226 12.75 19.56 -17.19
C TRP A 226 12.06 20.37 -16.08
N ALA A 227 12.09 19.89 -14.84
CA ALA A 227 11.46 20.58 -13.73
C ALA A 227 12.09 21.96 -13.48
N GLU A 228 13.42 22.09 -13.57
CA GLU A 228 14.11 23.37 -13.41
C GLU A 228 13.69 24.41 -14.45
N LYS A 229 13.40 23.97 -15.68
CA LYS A 229 12.95 24.84 -16.78
C LYS A 229 11.46 25.16 -16.74
N SER A 230 10.65 24.22 -16.26
CA SER A 230 9.19 24.32 -16.34
C SER A 230 8.52 24.78 -15.04
N ILE A 231 9.16 24.58 -13.88
CA ILE A 231 8.55 24.79 -12.57
C ILE A 231 9.35 25.82 -11.76
N PRO A 232 8.71 26.93 -11.31
CA PRO A 232 9.36 27.91 -10.44
C PRO A 232 10.00 27.25 -9.22
N TRP A 233 11.17 27.75 -8.81
CA TRP A 233 11.97 27.14 -7.73
C TRP A 233 11.19 26.96 -6.43
N ILE A 234 10.36 27.93 -6.06
CA ILE A 234 9.57 27.89 -4.81
C ILE A 234 8.52 26.78 -4.87
N LEU A 235 7.89 26.58 -6.03
CA LEU A 235 6.94 25.49 -6.22
C LEU A 235 7.65 24.14 -6.22
N ARG A 236 8.85 24.05 -6.79
CA ARG A 236 9.66 22.82 -6.70
C ARG A 236 9.99 22.46 -5.25
N LEU A 237 10.42 23.44 -4.45
CA LEU A 237 10.73 23.26 -3.04
C LEU A 237 9.50 22.79 -2.26
N LEU A 238 8.38 23.51 -2.38
CA LEU A 238 7.15 23.18 -1.65
C LEU A 238 6.60 21.81 -2.08
N THR A 239 6.46 21.58 -3.38
CA THR A 239 5.80 20.40 -3.93
C THR A 239 6.66 19.15 -3.84
N PHE A 240 7.95 19.21 -4.16
CA PHE A 240 8.78 18.00 -4.25
C PHE A 240 9.74 17.84 -3.08
N THR A 241 9.70 18.73 -2.08
CA THR A 241 10.50 18.58 -0.85
C THR A 241 9.63 18.62 0.39
N ILE A 242 8.92 19.74 0.63
CA ILE A 242 8.15 19.93 1.86
C ILE A 242 6.96 18.96 1.94
N LEU A 243 6.15 18.86 0.88
CA LEU A 243 5.01 17.94 0.86
C LEU A 243 5.42 16.45 1.03
N PRO A 244 6.44 15.92 0.32
CA PRO A 244 6.94 14.56 0.57
C PRO A 244 7.39 14.33 2.02
N VAL A 245 8.08 15.30 2.64
CA VAL A 245 8.47 15.22 4.06
C VAL A 245 7.22 15.15 4.95
N LEU A 246 6.20 15.97 4.68
CA LEU A 246 4.93 15.90 5.42
C LEU A 246 4.23 14.55 5.27
N VAL A 247 4.27 13.93 4.08
CA VAL A 247 3.75 12.57 3.87
C VAL A 247 4.50 11.57 4.76
N VAL A 248 5.84 11.61 4.78
CA VAL A 248 6.66 10.70 5.60
C VAL A 248 6.33 10.88 7.09
N VAL A 249 6.37 12.12 7.60
CA VAL A 249 6.07 12.43 9.00
C VAL A 249 4.68 11.96 9.39
N SER A 250 3.69 12.18 8.52
CA SER A 250 2.30 11.78 8.76
C SER A 250 2.13 10.25 8.80
N ILE A 251 2.77 9.51 7.89
CA ILE A 251 2.75 8.05 7.91
C ILE A 251 3.46 7.51 9.14
N TYR A 252 4.64 8.04 9.47
CA TYR A 252 5.44 7.60 10.61
C TYR A 252 4.74 7.87 11.94
N GLY A 253 3.99 8.97 12.05
CA GLY A 253 3.14 9.27 13.20
C GLY A 253 2.03 8.23 13.45
N ARG A 254 1.65 7.44 12.43
CA ARG A 254 0.65 6.36 12.52
C ARG A 254 1.27 4.99 12.83
N VAL A 255 2.60 4.86 12.82
CA VAL A 255 3.30 3.58 13.05
C VAL A 255 3.10 3.10 14.49
N ARG A 256 2.90 1.79 14.64
CA ARG A 256 2.84 1.11 15.94
C ARG A 256 4.03 0.19 16.09
N SER A 257 5.06 0.63 16.80
CA SER A 257 6.31 -0.12 17.02
C SER A 257 6.06 -1.43 17.79
N SER A 258 5.05 -1.47 18.66
CA SER A 258 4.59 -2.68 19.36
C SER A 258 4.28 -3.84 18.42
N LYS A 259 3.94 -3.56 17.15
CA LYS A 259 3.64 -4.58 16.13
C LYS A 259 4.87 -5.13 15.41
N MET A 260 6.06 -4.54 15.60
CA MET A 260 7.28 -4.93 14.88
C MET A 260 8.05 -6.05 15.59
N ARG A 261 7.86 -6.23 16.91
CA ARG A 261 8.43 -7.27 17.81
C ARG A 261 9.58 -8.06 17.20
N PHE A 262 10.73 -7.41 16.99
CA PHE A 262 11.98 -8.09 16.71
C PHE A 262 12.45 -8.69 18.05
N ARG A 263 12.12 -9.97 18.25
CA ARG A 263 12.75 -10.83 19.26
C ARG A 263 13.84 -11.61 18.55
#